data_AF-Q648K9-F1
#
_entry.id   AF-Q648K9-F1
#
_cell.length_a   1.000
_cell.length_b   1.000
_cell.length_c   1.000
_cell.angle_alpha   90.00
_cell.angle_beta   90.00
_cell.angle_gamma   90.00
#
_symmetry.space_group_name_H-M   'P 1'
#
loop_
_entity.id
_entity.type
_entity.pdbx_description
1 polymer ?
#
loop_
_entity_poly.entity_id
_entity_poly.type
_entity_poly.pdbx_seq_one_letter_code
_entity_poly.pdbx_strand_id
1 'polypeptide(L)'
;MINKMPLMVFISSRLDELKEERNKVRVGISELWSHEDIPFKVWDWENAKEIPSGKNPDRIQSEGVRDSDIYVLILGSEYGNKEYGESPTHKEYDLACSELEKDCILIFIRKGGRIEEKLERWIEELKNKHACKPFENPDQLKNLVKTRLRDLWSEEKWKANKVDADEKLPDIRVGVNLAMAPDEQGEIKNFLIIEAQNHDKDSVFLSFPSFAIKGSRNKITVVRDSVYNLPVPTGELKPGDSRSILVDPTRFEIENLEQLGEVFFPDKIGRKFKGSEEDTLIAIKAVKNSEDSRARE
;
A
#
# COMPACT_ATOMS: atom_id res chain seq x y z
N MET A 1 4.15 17.22 -22.02
CA MET A 1 4.78 17.02 -20.70
C MET A 1 4.25 15.73 -20.12
N ILE A 2 5.13 14.74 -19.88
CA ILE A 2 4.70 13.48 -19.25
C ILE A 2 4.37 13.81 -17.80
N ASN A 3 3.12 13.54 -17.40
CA ASN A 3 2.65 13.73 -16.04
C ASN A 3 3.34 12.69 -15.14
N LYS A 4 4.55 13.00 -14.65
CA LYS A 4 5.29 12.09 -13.76
C LYS A 4 4.63 12.13 -12.39
N MET A 5 3.92 11.06 -12.03
CA MET A 5 3.38 10.91 -10.67
C MET A 5 4.55 10.93 -9.67
N PRO A 6 4.46 11.72 -8.59
CA PRO A 6 5.52 11.83 -7.61
C PRO A 6 5.68 10.54 -6.83
N LEU A 7 6.93 10.19 -6.49
CA LEU A 7 7.24 9.08 -5.60
C LEU A 7 6.98 9.48 -4.15
N MET A 8 6.33 8.61 -3.41
CA MET A 8 5.93 8.80 -2.03
C MET A 8 7.06 8.39 -1.08
N VAL A 9 7.38 9.25 -0.11
CA VAL A 9 8.42 9.03 0.90
C VAL A 9 7.80 8.99 2.29
N PHE A 10 7.97 7.87 2.99
CA PHE A 10 7.60 7.73 4.40
C PHE A 10 8.78 8.12 5.30
N ILE A 11 8.55 8.96 6.31
CA ILE A 11 9.59 9.35 7.28
C ILE A 11 9.24 8.79 8.66
N SER A 12 9.97 7.74 9.07
CA SER A 12 9.85 7.09 10.36
C SER A 12 10.93 7.57 11.33
N SER A 13 10.53 7.90 12.56
CA SER A 13 11.42 8.35 13.64
C SER A 13 10.66 8.56 14.95
N ARG A 14 11.39 8.80 16.05
CA ARG A 14 10.80 9.27 17.31
C ARG A 14 10.28 10.70 17.17
N LEU A 15 8.96 10.86 17.27
CA LEU A 15 8.27 12.13 17.00
C LEU A 15 8.74 13.29 17.87
N ASP A 16 8.85 13.05 19.18
CA ASP A 16 9.21 14.09 20.15
C ASP A 16 10.70 14.44 20.09
N GLU A 17 11.55 13.42 19.94
CA GLU A 17 13.01 13.60 19.90
C GLU A 17 13.48 14.29 18.61
N LEU A 18 12.98 13.85 17.46
CA LEU A 18 13.56 14.18 16.15
C LEU A 18 12.69 15.14 15.34
N LYS A 19 11.86 15.95 16.01
CA LYS A 19 10.91 16.85 15.35
C LYS A 19 11.60 17.82 14.39
N GLU A 20 12.73 18.39 14.77
CA GLU A 20 13.48 19.33 13.93
C GLU A 20 14.07 18.65 12.70
N GLU A 21 14.72 17.50 12.90
CA GLU A 21 15.29 16.64 11.87
C GLU A 21 14.25 16.28 10.82
N ARG A 22 13.08 15.80 11.25
CA ARG A 22 11.98 15.44 10.35
C ARG A 22 11.51 16.63 9.52
N ASN A 23 11.33 17.80 10.15
CA ASN A 23 10.90 19.01 9.45
C ASN A 23 11.93 19.45 8.40
N LYS A 24 13.22 19.38 8.73
CA LYS A 24 14.29 19.68 7.77
C LYS A 24 14.32 18.70 6.62
N VAL A 25 14.11 17.40 6.87
CA VAL A 25 13.98 16.39 5.81
C VAL A 25 12.77 16.67 4.92
N ARG A 26 11.59 16.98 5.48
CA ARG A 26 10.39 17.37 4.71
C ARG A 26 10.66 18.55 3.78
N VAL A 27 11.30 19.60 4.31
CA VAL A 27 11.70 20.76 3.51
C VAL A 27 12.66 20.35 2.40
N GLY A 28 13.67 19.52 2.70
CA GLY A 28 14.62 19.03 1.70
C GLY A 28 13.98 18.23 0.57
N ILE A 29 12.99 17.40 0.89
CA ILE A 29 12.22 16.64 -0.10
C ILE A 29 11.37 17.59 -0.96
N SER A 30 10.71 18.57 -0.35
CA SER A 30 9.95 19.59 -1.08
C SER A 30 10.83 20.40 -2.03
N GLU A 31 12.04 20.76 -1.60
CA GLU A 31 13.02 21.48 -2.42
C GLU A 31 13.45 20.69 -3.66
N LEU A 32 13.53 19.35 -3.59
CA LEU A 32 13.85 18.50 -4.75
C LEU A 32 12.79 18.65 -5.84
N TRP A 33 11.52 18.72 -5.46
CA TRP A 33 10.45 18.95 -6.42
C TRP A 33 10.48 20.39 -6.92
N SER A 34 10.44 21.38 -6.01
CA SER A 34 10.24 22.78 -6.38
C SER A 34 11.42 23.42 -7.12
N HIS A 35 12.65 22.98 -6.87
CA HIS A 35 13.86 23.60 -7.43
C HIS A 35 14.59 22.70 -8.45
N GLU A 36 14.43 21.39 -8.37
CA GLU A 36 15.22 20.43 -9.14
C GLU A 36 14.37 19.57 -10.08
N ASP A 37 13.04 19.74 -10.07
CA ASP A 37 12.07 18.96 -10.87
C ASP A 37 12.18 17.44 -10.65
N ILE A 38 12.52 17.04 -9.42
CA ILE A 38 12.58 15.65 -8.99
C ILE A 38 11.35 15.37 -8.12
N PRO A 39 10.30 14.73 -8.66
CA PRO A 39 8.98 14.68 -8.05
C PRO A 39 8.93 13.65 -6.91
N PHE A 40 9.34 14.07 -5.72
CA PHE A 40 9.12 13.35 -4.47
C PHE A 40 8.06 14.05 -3.62
N LYS A 41 7.26 13.26 -2.90
CA LYS A 41 6.25 13.77 -1.97
C LYS A 41 6.32 13.01 -0.66
N VAL A 42 6.24 13.73 0.46
CA VAL A 42 6.20 13.10 1.79
C VAL A 42 4.79 12.57 2.06
N TRP A 43 4.72 11.34 2.55
CA TRP A 43 3.51 10.79 3.15
C TRP A 43 3.36 11.38 4.56
N ASP A 44 2.32 12.18 4.78
CA ASP A 44 2.23 13.05 5.95
C ASP A 44 0.82 13.12 6.53
N TRP A 45 0.44 12.08 7.27
CA TRP A 45 -0.82 12.03 7.99
C TRP A 45 -0.86 12.98 9.20
N GLU A 46 0.29 13.31 9.79
CA GLU A 46 0.39 14.18 10.96
C GLU A 46 -0.06 15.62 10.68
N ASN A 47 0.05 16.03 9.41
CA ASN A 47 -0.41 17.33 8.92
C ASN A 47 -1.74 17.22 8.16
N ALA A 48 -2.41 16.07 8.18
CA ALA A 48 -3.74 15.93 7.61
C ALA A 48 -4.73 16.78 8.43
N LYS A 49 -5.57 17.55 7.73
CA LYS A 49 -6.58 18.42 8.35
C LYS A 49 -7.62 17.65 9.18
N GLU A 50 -7.78 16.36 8.89
CA GLU A 50 -8.69 15.45 9.56
C GLU A 50 -7.93 14.17 9.90
N ILE A 51 -7.73 13.89 11.19
CA ILE A 51 -7.38 12.54 11.64
C ILE A 51 -8.65 11.72 11.45
N PRO A 52 -8.65 10.61 10.68
CA PRO A 52 -9.84 9.79 10.51
C PRO A 52 -10.34 9.35 11.89
N SER A 53 -11.50 9.85 12.31
CA SER A 53 -12.06 9.51 13.61
C SER A 53 -12.29 7.99 13.69
N GLY A 54 -11.84 7.37 14.79
CA GLY A 54 -12.00 5.93 15.02
C GLY A 54 -10.96 5.01 14.38
N LYS A 55 -9.97 5.50 13.63
CA LYS A 55 -8.85 4.66 13.15
C LYS A 55 -7.71 4.60 14.20
N ASN A 56 -7.21 3.39 14.45
CA ASN A 56 -6.03 3.16 15.28
C ASN A 56 -4.77 3.81 14.62
N PRO A 57 -3.99 4.65 15.34
CA PRO A 57 -2.77 5.26 14.81
C PRO A 57 -1.78 4.28 14.17
N ASP A 58 -1.63 3.07 14.74
CA ASP A 58 -0.75 2.03 14.20
C ASP A 58 -1.21 1.57 12.81
N ARG A 59 -2.53 1.53 12.59
CA ARG A 59 -3.11 1.16 11.29
C ARG A 59 -2.86 2.25 10.24
N ILE A 60 -3.00 3.52 10.61
CA ILE A 60 -2.75 4.65 9.69
C ILE A 60 -1.27 4.68 9.30
N GLN A 61 -0.36 4.54 10.26
CA GLN A 61 1.07 4.49 9.98
C GLN A 61 1.43 3.29 9.08
N SER A 62 0.86 2.12 9.34
CA SER A 62 1.06 0.93 8.49
C SER A 62 0.55 1.14 7.06
N GLU A 63 -0.62 1.78 6.89
CA GLU A 63 -1.13 2.19 5.57
C GLU A 63 -0.14 3.13 4.87
N GLY A 64 0.47 4.07 5.60
CA GLY A 64 1.47 4.98 5.05
C GLY A 64 2.77 4.35 4.58
N VAL A 65 3.27 3.35 5.31
CA VAL A 65 4.45 2.58 4.89
C VAL A 65 4.15 1.85 3.58
N ARG A 66 2.98 1.21 3.48
CA ARG A 66 2.54 0.47 2.28
C ARG A 66 2.28 1.35 1.06
N ASP A 67 1.82 2.57 1.29
CA ASP A 67 1.52 3.53 0.22
C ASP A 67 2.77 4.34 -0.23
N SER A 68 3.94 4.06 0.34
CA SER A 68 5.19 4.78 0.05
C SER A 68 6.13 3.96 -0.84
N ASP A 69 6.86 4.64 -1.71
CA ASP A 69 7.87 4.03 -2.59
C ASP A 69 9.25 3.95 -1.90
N ILE A 70 9.49 4.86 -0.95
CA ILE A 70 10.76 5.02 -0.25
C ILE A 70 10.48 5.17 1.25
N TYR A 71 11.26 4.47 2.06
CA TYR A 71 11.18 4.55 3.51
C TYR A 71 12.46 5.18 4.07
N VAL A 72 12.31 6.24 4.86
CA VAL A 72 13.40 6.94 5.54
C VAL A 72 13.28 6.72 7.04
N LEU A 73 14.22 5.99 7.61
CA LEU A 73 14.34 5.78 9.05
C LEU A 73 15.37 6.75 9.64
N ILE A 74 14.96 7.54 10.62
CA ILE A 74 15.84 8.44 11.37
C ILE A 74 15.87 7.97 12.82
N LEU A 75 17.05 7.58 13.30
CA LEU A 75 17.28 7.12 14.66
C LEU A 75 18.07 8.15 15.44
N GLY A 76 17.59 8.44 16.65
CA GLY A 76 18.22 9.35 17.61
C GLY A 76 18.88 8.55 18.74
N SER A 77 18.46 8.85 19.95
CA SER A 77 19.00 8.32 21.20
C SER A 77 18.00 7.42 21.91
N GLU A 78 16.69 7.59 21.63
CA GLU A 78 15.60 6.86 22.28
C GLU A 78 15.04 5.74 21.38
N TYR A 79 14.86 4.55 21.94
CA TYR A 79 14.14 3.47 21.28
C TYR A 79 12.64 3.74 21.26
N GLY A 80 12.09 4.31 22.35
CA GLY A 80 10.72 4.77 22.41
C GLY A 80 9.68 3.78 22.98
N ASN A 81 10.13 2.69 23.62
CA ASN A 81 9.27 1.80 24.41
C ASN A 81 9.97 1.45 25.73
N LYS A 82 9.40 1.91 26.84
CA LYS A 82 10.04 1.92 28.17
C LYS A 82 9.82 0.65 29.00
N GLU A 83 8.80 -0.15 28.68
CA GLU A 83 8.40 -1.28 29.53
C GLU A 83 8.62 -2.62 28.82
N TYR A 84 7.92 -2.94 27.72
CA TYR A 84 8.12 -4.19 26.96
C TYR A 84 7.64 -4.07 25.50
N GLY A 85 8.31 -4.77 24.58
CA GLY A 85 7.93 -4.88 23.16
C GLY A 85 8.65 -3.92 22.21
N GLU A 86 8.35 -4.04 20.91
CA GLU A 86 8.91 -3.19 19.86
C GLU A 86 8.36 -1.75 19.94
N SER A 87 9.16 -0.77 19.56
CA SER A 87 8.68 0.59 19.39
C SER A 87 7.87 0.71 18.09
N PRO A 88 6.97 1.71 17.97
CA PRO A 88 6.24 1.94 16.72
C PRO A 88 7.18 2.06 15.51
N THR A 89 8.29 2.79 15.66
CA THR A 89 9.35 2.95 14.65
C THR A 89 9.96 1.61 14.21
N HIS A 90 10.14 0.67 15.14
CA HIS A 90 10.65 -0.67 14.83
C HIS A 90 9.63 -1.49 14.03
N LYS A 91 8.36 -1.47 14.42
CA LYS A 91 7.28 -2.13 13.67
C LYS A 91 7.13 -1.58 12.24
N GLU A 92 7.26 -0.26 12.10
CA GLU A 92 7.25 0.40 10.78
C GLU A 92 8.44 -0.06 9.92
N TYR A 93 9.63 -0.22 10.51
CA TYR A 93 10.80 -0.73 9.81
C TYR A 93 10.61 -2.17 9.34
N ASP A 94 10.09 -3.05 10.20
CA ASP A 94 9.84 -4.45 9.83
C ASP A 94 8.81 -4.54 8.69
N LEU A 95 7.76 -3.72 8.75
CA LEU A 95 6.80 -3.60 7.67
C LEU A 95 7.48 -3.11 6.38
N ALA A 96 8.30 -2.06 6.45
CA ALA A 96 9.03 -1.54 5.29
C ALA A 96 9.95 -2.61 4.67
N CYS A 97 10.62 -3.43 5.48
CA CYS A 97 11.42 -4.56 4.99
C CYS A 97 10.60 -5.63 4.26
N SER A 98 9.32 -5.77 4.57
CA SER A 98 8.42 -6.71 3.89
C SER A 98 7.76 -6.15 2.62
N GLU A 99 7.64 -4.82 2.53
CA GLU A 99 6.89 -4.15 1.45
C GLU A 99 7.82 -3.50 0.40
N LEU A 100 9.07 -3.15 0.77
CA LEU A 100 9.98 -2.37 -0.06
C LEU A 100 11.28 -3.09 -0.40
N GLU A 101 11.84 -2.74 -1.55
CA GLU A 101 13.20 -3.15 -1.89
C GLU A 101 14.22 -2.56 -0.92
N LYS A 102 15.26 -3.35 -0.64
CA LYS A 102 16.33 -3.01 0.29
C LYS A 102 16.98 -1.64 0.03
N ASP A 103 17.13 -1.26 -1.23
CA ASP A 103 17.76 0.00 -1.64
C ASP A 103 16.86 1.23 -1.47
N CYS A 104 15.55 1.03 -1.31
CA CYS A 104 14.54 2.04 -1.01
C CYS A 104 14.36 2.27 0.50
N ILE A 105 15.09 1.53 1.33
CA ILE A 105 15.12 1.68 2.80
C ILE A 105 16.37 2.47 3.17
N LEU A 106 16.19 3.73 3.53
CA LEU A 106 17.24 4.68 3.85
C LEU A 106 17.35 4.88 5.36
N ILE A 107 18.48 4.51 5.95
CA ILE A 107 18.67 4.55 7.40
C ILE A 107 19.70 5.60 7.80
N PHE A 108 19.28 6.53 8.66
CA PHE A 108 20.10 7.60 9.18
C PHE A 108 20.17 7.57 10.70
N ILE A 109 21.38 7.67 11.26
CA ILE A 109 21.62 7.52 12.70
C ILE A 109 22.32 8.77 13.24
N ARG A 110 21.74 9.39 14.27
CA ARG A 110 22.34 10.55 14.93
C ARG A 110 23.65 10.15 15.62
N LYS A 111 24.70 10.94 15.44
CA LYS A 111 25.95 10.80 16.17
C LYS A 111 25.90 11.57 17.49
N GLY A 112 26.55 10.98 18.48
CA GLY A 112 26.77 11.60 19.79
C GLY A 112 25.57 11.47 20.71
N GLY A 113 25.82 11.66 22.00
CA GLY A 113 24.84 11.42 23.05
C GLY A 113 24.84 9.99 23.56
N ARG A 114 24.10 9.76 24.65
CA ARG A 114 23.90 8.44 25.22
C ARG A 114 22.72 7.78 24.51
N ILE A 115 22.98 6.65 23.86
CA ILE A 115 21.95 5.85 23.18
C ILE A 115 21.37 4.85 24.19
N GLU A 116 20.06 4.64 24.16
CA GLU A 116 19.43 3.57 24.93
C GLU A 116 19.95 2.20 24.48
N GLU A 117 20.29 1.32 25.42
CA GLU A 117 20.88 -0.01 25.15
C GLU A 117 20.05 -0.85 24.16
N LYS A 118 18.72 -0.72 24.21
CA LYS A 118 17.83 -1.41 23.28
C LYS A 118 17.92 -0.85 21.85
N LEU A 119 18.05 0.46 21.70
CA LEU A 119 18.29 1.09 20.41
C LEU A 119 19.68 0.75 19.89
N GLU A 120 20.69 0.72 20.75
CA GLU A 120 22.06 0.33 20.39
C GLU A 120 22.11 -1.08 19.79
N ARG A 121 21.47 -2.07 20.45
CA ARG A 121 21.34 -3.42 19.90
C ARG A 121 20.66 -3.44 18.53
N TRP A 122 19.56 -2.71 18.38
CA TRP A 122 18.86 -2.65 17.11
C TRP A 122 19.71 -1.98 16.02
N ILE A 123 20.45 -0.91 16.34
CA ILE A 123 21.38 -0.26 15.41
C ILE A 123 22.43 -1.26 14.89
N GLU A 124 22.98 -2.12 15.74
CA GLU A 124 23.93 -3.15 15.31
C GLU A 124 23.29 -4.17 14.37
N GLU A 125 22.04 -4.57 14.61
CA GLU A 125 21.29 -5.41 13.69
C GLU A 125 21.04 -4.72 12.34
N LEU A 126 20.70 -3.43 12.35
CA LEU A 126 20.47 -2.64 11.15
C LEU A 126 21.73 -2.51 10.31
N LYS A 127 22.90 -2.29 10.94
CA LYS A 127 24.20 -2.22 10.22
C LYS A 127 24.55 -3.51 9.50
N ASN A 128 24.13 -4.66 10.04
CA ASN A 128 24.35 -5.96 9.38
C ASN A 128 23.42 -6.16 8.17
N LYS A 129 22.26 -5.49 8.16
CA LYS A 129 21.24 -5.62 7.12
C LYS A 129 21.32 -4.54 6.05
N HIS A 130 21.61 -3.29 6.41
CA HIS A 130 21.50 -2.11 5.53
C HIS A 130 22.69 -1.17 5.64
N ALA A 131 22.90 -0.38 4.60
CA ALA A 131 23.80 0.77 4.67
C ALA A 131 23.18 1.86 5.56
N CYS A 132 23.79 2.09 6.72
CA CYS A 132 23.38 3.14 7.65
C CYS A 132 24.30 4.35 7.50
N LYS A 133 23.73 5.56 7.35
CA LYS A 133 24.52 6.80 7.26
C LYS A 133 24.42 7.61 8.55
N PRO A 134 25.53 7.99 9.17
CA PRO A 134 25.49 8.81 10.37
C PRO A 134 25.25 10.30 10.03
N PHE A 135 24.62 11.04 10.93
CA PHE A 135 24.46 12.51 10.84
C PHE A 135 24.64 13.18 12.21
N GLU A 136 25.03 14.45 12.22
CA GLU A 136 25.36 15.22 13.44
C GLU A 136 24.34 16.32 13.73
N ASN A 137 23.67 16.83 12.69
CA ASN A 137 22.68 17.90 12.82
C ASN A 137 21.58 17.81 11.74
N PRO A 138 20.45 18.50 11.92
CA PRO A 138 19.31 18.47 11.00
C PRO A 138 19.62 18.89 9.56
N ASP A 139 20.50 19.88 9.35
CA ASP A 139 20.85 20.35 8.01
C ASP A 139 21.74 19.34 7.27
N GLN A 140 22.65 18.68 7.98
CA GLN A 140 23.42 17.57 7.42
C GLN A 140 22.50 16.41 7.02
N LEU A 141 21.55 16.03 7.89
CA LEU A 141 20.57 15.00 7.58
C LEU A 141 19.76 15.36 6.33
N LYS A 142 19.26 16.60 6.23
CA LYS A 142 18.56 17.11 5.05
C LYS A 142 19.39 16.86 3.79
N ASN A 143 20.65 17.26 3.79
CA ASN A 143 21.52 17.13 2.62
C ASN A 143 21.83 15.66 2.28
N LEU A 144 22.01 14.81 3.28
CA LEU A 144 22.23 13.38 3.10
C LEU A 144 21.02 12.69 2.47
N VAL A 145 19.81 13.01 2.96
CA VAL A 145 18.55 12.49 2.39
C VAL A 145 18.39 12.99 0.96
N LYS A 146 18.54 14.30 0.71
CA LYS A 146 18.45 14.86 -0.65
C LYS A 146 19.39 14.16 -1.63
N THR A 147 20.66 14.00 -1.23
CA THR A 147 21.66 13.33 -2.06
C THR A 147 21.22 11.91 -2.38
N ARG A 148 20.80 11.14 -1.38
CA ARG A 148 20.41 9.74 -1.62
C ARG A 148 19.14 9.63 -2.49
N LEU A 149 18.19 10.53 -2.33
CA LEU A 149 16.99 10.57 -3.17
C LEU A 149 17.33 10.92 -4.63
N ARG A 150 18.29 11.84 -4.85
CA ARG A 150 18.81 12.11 -6.20
C ARG A 150 19.48 10.87 -6.80
N ASP A 151 20.31 10.19 -6.02
CA ASP A 151 20.98 8.96 -6.47
C ASP A 151 19.93 7.94 -6.91
N LEU A 152 18.93 7.67 -6.06
CA LEU A 152 17.81 6.77 -6.37
C LEU A 152 17.03 7.18 -7.63
N TRP A 153 16.81 8.48 -7.81
CA TRP A 153 16.14 9.01 -8.99
C TRP A 153 16.97 8.80 -10.26
N SER A 154 18.28 9.08 -10.20
CA SER A 154 19.23 8.97 -11.31
C SER A 154 19.55 7.54 -11.71
N GLU A 155 19.60 6.63 -10.74
CA GLU A 155 19.79 5.19 -10.96
C GLU A 155 18.54 4.52 -11.53
N GLU A 156 17.43 5.26 -11.68
CA GLU A 156 16.12 4.76 -12.08
C GLU A 156 15.66 3.54 -11.26
N LYS A 157 16.14 3.39 -10.02
CA LYS A 157 15.76 2.26 -9.15
C LYS A 157 14.27 2.24 -8.83
N TRP A 158 13.60 3.38 -8.93
CA TRP A 158 12.14 3.48 -8.88
C TRP A 158 11.43 2.92 -10.13
N LYS A 159 12.14 2.76 -11.26
CA LYS A 159 11.67 2.01 -12.44
C LYS A 159 11.83 0.50 -12.28
N ALA A 160 12.69 0.00 -11.39
CA ALA A 160 12.67 -1.44 -11.06
C ALA A 160 11.34 -1.84 -10.38
N ASN A 161 10.74 -0.92 -9.60
CA ASN A 161 9.39 -1.05 -9.01
C ASN A 161 8.25 -0.56 -9.91
N LYS A 162 8.56 -0.06 -11.11
CA LYS A 162 7.61 0.13 -12.19
C LYS A 162 8.15 -0.62 -13.39
N VAL A 163 7.92 -1.93 -13.42
CA VAL A 163 7.97 -2.73 -14.66
C VAL A 163 7.64 -1.81 -15.81
N ASP A 164 8.60 -1.65 -16.72
CA ASP A 164 8.63 -0.65 -17.77
C ASP A 164 7.20 -0.39 -18.26
N ALA A 165 6.77 0.87 -18.28
CA ALA A 165 5.50 1.23 -18.91
C ALA A 165 5.48 0.88 -20.42
N ASP A 166 6.61 0.39 -20.97
CA ASP A 166 6.77 -0.20 -22.30
C ASP A 166 6.93 -1.74 -22.29
N GLU A 167 7.10 -2.40 -21.15
CA GLU A 167 6.96 -3.85 -21.08
C GLU A 167 5.47 -4.16 -21.03
N LYS A 168 4.98 -4.77 -22.13
CA LYS A 168 3.59 -5.15 -22.31
C LYS A 168 3.08 -5.80 -21.02
N LEU A 169 2.09 -5.17 -20.37
CA LEU A 169 1.45 -5.73 -19.19
C LEU A 169 1.02 -7.17 -19.49
N PRO A 170 1.19 -8.10 -18.54
CA PRO A 170 0.66 -9.45 -18.69
C PRO A 170 -0.82 -9.38 -19.09
N ASP A 171 -1.24 -10.16 -20.09
CA ASP A 171 -2.65 -10.23 -20.53
C ASP A 171 -3.49 -10.96 -19.48
N ILE A 172 -3.76 -10.30 -18.35
CA ILE A 172 -4.70 -10.77 -17.34
C ILE A 172 -6.04 -10.08 -17.57
N ARG A 173 -7.06 -10.91 -17.85
CA ARG A 173 -8.42 -10.43 -18.07
C ARG A 173 -9.22 -10.60 -16.80
N VAL A 174 -9.82 -9.50 -16.35
CA VAL A 174 -10.67 -9.49 -15.16
C VAL A 174 -12.11 -9.31 -15.59
N GLY A 175 -12.95 -10.26 -15.19
CA GLY A 175 -14.38 -10.27 -15.48
C GLY A 175 -15.21 -10.14 -14.21
N VAL A 176 -16.35 -9.48 -14.33
CA VAL A 176 -17.38 -9.45 -13.29
C VAL A 176 -18.69 -9.91 -13.92
N ASN A 177 -19.24 -11.00 -13.40
CA ASN A 177 -20.48 -11.60 -13.87
C ASN A 177 -21.44 -11.81 -12.71
N LEU A 178 -22.69 -12.17 -13.01
CA LEU A 178 -23.68 -12.57 -12.02
C LEU A 178 -23.74 -14.10 -11.91
N ALA A 179 -23.93 -14.63 -10.70
CA ALA A 179 -24.32 -16.01 -10.52
C ALA A 179 -25.33 -16.18 -9.39
N MET A 180 -26.15 -17.21 -9.54
CA MET A 180 -27.06 -17.66 -8.50
C MET A 180 -26.39 -18.79 -7.72
N ALA A 181 -26.34 -18.65 -6.40
CA ALA A 181 -25.82 -19.67 -5.50
C ALA A 181 -26.61 -19.68 -4.19
N PRO A 182 -26.64 -20.78 -3.43
CA PRO A 182 -27.16 -20.77 -2.08
C PRO A 182 -26.25 -19.95 -1.16
N ASP A 183 -26.83 -19.12 -0.31
CA ASP A 183 -26.12 -18.48 0.80
C ASP A 183 -25.89 -19.45 1.97
N GLU A 184 -25.33 -18.94 3.07
CA GLU A 184 -25.07 -19.74 4.29
C GLU A 184 -26.34 -20.32 4.92
N GLN A 185 -27.52 -19.76 4.61
CA GLN A 185 -28.82 -20.24 5.06
C GLN A 185 -29.47 -21.20 4.06
N GLY A 186 -28.85 -21.44 2.91
CA GLY A 186 -29.38 -22.27 1.81
C GLY A 186 -30.33 -21.53 0.87
N GLU A 187 -30.53 -20.22 1.07
CA GLU A 187 -31.36 -19.39 0.20
C GLU A 187 -30.61 -19.06 -1.08
N ILE A 188 -31.21 -19.32 -2.24
CA ILE A 188 -30.57 -19.01 -3.52
C ILE A 188 -30.57 -17.50 -3.71
N LYS A 189 -29.41 -16.84 -3.79
CA LYS A 189 -29.29 -15.39 -4.04
C LYS A 189 -28.37 -15.09 -5.21
N ASN A 190 -28.41 -13.84 -5.66
CA ASN A 190 -27.49 -13.33 -6.67
C ASN A 190 -26.18 -12.88 -6.04
N PHE A 191 -25.08 -13.39 -6.56
CA PHE A 191 -23.71 -13.06 -6.19
C PHE A 191 -22.97 -12.49 -7.40
N LEU A 192 -21.93 -11.71 -7.14
CA LEU A 192 -20.96 -11.34 -8.14
C LEU A 192 -19.92 -12.46 -8.27
N ILE A 193 -19.74 -13.00 -9.48
CA ILE A 193 -18.54 -13.76 -9.83
C ILE A 193 -17.48 -12.77 -10.26
N ILE A 194 -16.39 -12.71 -9.50
CA ILE A 194 -15.19 -11.99 -9.89
C ILE A 194 -14.19 -13.02 -10.40
N GLU A 195 -13.73 -12.86 -11.63
CA GLU A 195 -12.77 -13.78 -12.25
C GLU A 195 -11.53 -13.05 -12.75
N ALA A 196 -10.36 -13.67 -12.58
CA ALA A 196 -9.13 -13.31 -13.29
C ALA A 196 -8.67 -14.51 -14.14
N GLN A 197 -8.35 -14.25 -15.40
CA GLN A 197 -7.82 -15.25 -16.34
C GLN A 197 -6.46 -14.82 -16.88
N ASN A 198 -5.49 -15.72 -16.86
CA ASN A 198 -4.17 -15.45 -17.44
C ASN A 198 -4.10 -15.88 -18.91
N HIS A 199 -4.12 -14.90 -19.82
CA HIS A 199 -3.93 -15.09 -21.27
C HIS A 199 -2.49 -14.79 -21.69
N ASP A 200 -1.59 -14.50 -20.75
CA ASP A 200 -0.18 -14.34 -21.00
C ASP A 200 0.55 -15.69 -21.09
N LYS A 201 1.75 -15.66 -21.65
CA LYS A 201 2.66 -16.83 -21.71
C LYS A 201 3.40 -17.05 -20.39
N ASP A 202 3.44 -16.04 -19.52
CA ASP A 202 4.15 -16.06 -18.24
C ASP A 202 3.17 -16.12 -17.05
N SER A 203 3.59 -16.73 -15.95
CA SER A 203 2.81 -16.77 -14.71
C SER A 203 2.72 -15.40 -14.04
N VAL A 204 1.59 -15.09 -13.42
CA VAL A 204 1.39 -13.85 -12.65
C VAL A 204 0.96 -14.17 -11.22
N PHE A 205 1.56 -13.52 -10.23
CA PHE A 205 1.20 -13.70 -8.82
C PHE A 205 0.16 -12.68 -8.38
N LEU A 206 -1.12 -13.09 -8.35
CA LEU A 206 -2.23 -12.23 -7.96
C LEU A 206 -2.48 -12.27 -6.45
N SER A 207 -2.68 -11.08 -5.88
CA SER A 207 -3.14 -10.84 -4.51
C SER A 207 -4.68 -10.79 -4.46
N PHE A 208 -5.24 -10.43 -3.30
CA PHE A 208 -6.69 -10.35 -3.10
C PHE A 208 -7.36 -9.35 -4.07
N PRO A 209 -8.48 -9.72 -4.72
CA PRO A 209 -9.25 -8.79 -5.53
C PRO A 209 -9.82 -7.66 -4.68
N SER A 210 -10.03 -6.52 -5.32
CA SER A 210 -10.56 -5.33 -4.67
C SER A 210 -11.55 -4.59 -5.56
N PHE A 211 -12.54 -3.97 -4.94
CA PHE A 211 -13.38 -2.96 -5.58
C PHE A 211 -12.80 -1.57 -5.31
N ALA A 212 -12.67 -0.74 -6.34
CA ALA A 212 -12.46 0.69 -6.15
C ALA A 212 -13.74 1.34 -5.60
N ILE A 213 -13.62 2.41 -4.81
CA ILE A 213 -14.76 3.25 -4.43
C ILE A 213 -14.75 4.50 -5.31
N LYS A 214 -15.84 4.74 -6.05
CA LYS A 214 -15.99 5.90 -6.94
C LYS A 214 -15.78 7.21 -6.18
N GLY A 215 -14.99 8.10 -6.76
CA GLY A 215 -14.68 9.40 -6.17
C GLY A 215 -13.81 9.33 -4.90
N SER A 216 -13.26 8.16 -4.55
CA SER A 216 -12.42 7.96 -3.37
C SER A 216 -11.12 7.25 -3.72
N ARG A 217 -10.12 7.38 -2.83
CA ARG A 217 -8.89 6.57 -2.87
C ARG A 217 -9.06 5.23 -2.13
N ASN A 218 -10.19 5.06 -1.44
CA ASN A 218 -10.49 3.84 -0.71
C ASN A 218 -10.82 2.68 -1.66
N LYS A 219 -10.63 1.46 -1.15
CA LYS A 219 -10.97 0.21 -1.83
C LYS A 219 -11.53 -0.78 -0.82
N ILE A 220 -12.32 -1.73 -1.29
CA ILE A 220 -12.79 -2.87 -0.50
C ILE A 220 -12.06 -4.11 -0.99
N THR A 221 -11.24 -4.69 -0.13
CA THR A 221 -10.52 -5.93 -0.42
C THR A 221 -11.38 -7.14 -0.07
N VAL A 222 -11.54 -8.07 -1.01
CA VAL A 222 -12.27 -9.32 -0.79
C VAL A 222 -11.29 -10.41 -0.37
N VAL A 223 -11.39 -10.82 0.89
CA VAL A 223 -10.48 -11.83 1.49
C VAL A 223 -11.12 -13.21 1.64
N ARG A 224 -12.45 -13.31 1.53
CA ARG A 224 -13.22 -14.55 1.63
C ARG A 224 -14.29 -14.64 0.56
N ASP A 225 -14.52 -15.86 0.09
CA ASP A 225 -15.66 -16.20 -0.76
C ASP A 225 -16.96 -16.16 0.07
N SER A 226 -17.99 -15.51 -0.43
CA SER A 226 -19.25 -15.27 0.30
C SER A 226 -20.15 -16.49 0.39
N VAL A 227 -19.94 -17.49 -0.46
CA VAL A 227 -20.73 -18.73 -0.49
C VAL A 227 -20.04 -19.83 0.31
N TYR A 228 -18.75 -20.06 0.04
CA TYR A 228 -18.03 -21.15 0.68
C TYR A 228 -17.37 -20.74 2.01
N ASN A 229 -17.32 -19.44 2.32
CA ASN A 229 -16.59 -18.87 3.46
C ASN A 229 -15.11 -19.32 3.51
N LEU A 230 -14.55 -19.64 2.35
CA LEU A 230 -13.15 -20.02 2.19
C LEU A 230 -12.30 -18.77 1.95
N PRO A 231 -11.04 -18.74 2.44
CA PRO A 231 -10.11 -17.69 2.06
C PRO A 231 -9.97 -17.61 0.54
N VAL A 232 -9.98 -16.41 -0.01
CA VAL A 232 -9.76 -16.20 -1.44
C VAL A 232 -8.35 -16.69 -1.79
N PRO A 233 -8.19 -17.58 -2.78
CA PRO A 233 -6.86 -18.05 -3.18
C PRO A 233 -6.02 -16.87 -3.70
N THR A 234 -4.79 -16.77 -3.20
CA THR A 234 -3.77 -15.82 -3.67
C THR A 234 -2.55 -16.58 -4.18
N GLY A 235 -1.66 -15.90 -4.90
CA GLY A 235 -0.44 -16.51 -5.44
C GLY A 235 -0.50 -16.70 -6.95
N GLU A 236 0.32 -17.62 -7.44
CA GLU A 236 0.56 -17.84 -8.87
C GLU A 236 -0.73 -18.18 -9.63
N LEU A 237 -0.90 -17.55 -10.79
CA LEU A 237 -1.89 -17.85 -11.81
C LEU A 237 -1.11 -18.18 -13.09
N LYS A 238 -1.07 -19.47 -13.47
CA LYS A 238 -0.25 -19.93 -14.60
C LYS A 238 -0.91 -19.57 -15.93
N PRO A 239 -0.18 -19.60 -17.06
CA PRO A 239 -0.75 -19.42 -18.38
C PRO A 239 -1.95 -20.34 -18.62
N GLY A 240 -3.09 -19.77 -18.99
CA GLY A 240 -4.36 -20.48 -19.22
C GLY A 240 -5.19 -20.77 -17.97
N ASP A 241 -4.66 -20.54 -16.77
CA ASP A 241 -5.43 -20.70 -15.52
C ASP A 241 -6.45 -19.56 -15.34
N SER A 242 -7.52 -19.88 -14.63
CA SER A 242 -8.46 -18.89 -14.12
C SER A 242 -8.67 -19.02 -12.61
N ARG A 243 -9.07 -17.91 -12.00
CA ARG A 243 -9.45 -17.85 -10.59
C ARG A 243 -10.72 -17.05 -10.46
N SER A 244 -11.76 -17.69 -9.93
CA SER A 244 -13.06 -17.07 -9.69
C SER A 244 -13.43 -17.10 -8.21
N ILE A 245 -14.12 -16.07 -7.74
CA ILE A 245 -14.70 -16.00 -6.40
C ILE A 245 -16.13 -15.47 -6.45
N LEU A 246 -16.95 -15.93 -5.51
CA LEU A 246 -18.32 -15.45 -5.32
C LEU A 246 -18.34 -14.39 -4.22
N VAL A 247 -18.94 -13.25 -4.52
CA VAL A 247 -18.99 -12.09 -3.64
C VAL A 247 -20.41 -11.60 -3.48
N ASP A 248 -20.84 -11.48 -2.24
CA ASP A 248 -22.07 -10.80 -1.86
C ASP A 248 -21.74 -9.33 -1.54
N PRO A 249 -22.01 -8.39 -2.47
CA PRO A 249 -21.69 -6.99 -2.26
C PRO A 249 -22.54 -6.34 -1.16
N THR A 250 -23.68 -6.95 -0.79
CA THR A 250 -24.57 -6.41 0.26
C THR A 250 -23.96 -6.48 1.65
N ARG A 251 -22.95 -7.35 1.84
CA ARG A 251 -22.21 -7.50 3.09
C ARG A 251 -21.16 -6.40 3.30
N PHE A 252 -20.95 -5.52 2.33
CA PHE A 252 -20.01 -4.43 2.45
C PHE A 252 -20.59 -3.29 3.29
N GLU A 253 -19.80 -2.74 4.21
CA GLU A 253 -20.14 -1.56 5.01
C GLU A 253 -20.06 -0.28 4.15
N ILE A 254 -20.94 -0.15 3.17
CA ILE A 254 -21.05 1.03 2.29
C ILE A 254 -22.49 1.53 2.21
N GLU A 255 -22.65 2.84 2.13
CA GLU A 255 -23.97 3.48 2.10
C GLU A 255 -24.76 3.15 0.83
N ASN A 256 -24.07 2.98 -0.30
CA ASN A 256 -24.69 2.69 -1.58
C ASN A 256 -23.78 1.79 -2.43
N LEU A 257 -24.28 0.60 -2.79
CA LEU A 257 -23.55 -0.36 -3.62
C LEU A 257 -23.11 0.22 -4.97
N GLU A 258 -23.82 1.21 -5.52
CA GLU A 258 -23.46 1.86 -6.79
C GLU A 258 -22.19 2.72 -6.70
N GLN A 259 -21.69 2.97 -5.48
CA GLN A 259 -20.38 3.58 -5.23
C GLN A 259 -19.22 2.62 -5.51
N LEU A 260 -19.47 1.31 -5.60
CA LEU A 260 -18.46 0.38 -6.07
C LEU A 260 -18.14 0.68 -7.54
N GLY A 261 -16.86 0.91 -7.81
CA GLY A 261 -16.28 1.10 -9.14
C GLY A 261 -15.71 -0.19 -9.69
N GLU A 262 -14.69 -0.06 -10.54
CA GLU A 262 -13.99 -1.20 -11.15
C GLU A 262 -13.49 -2.22 -10.11
N VAL A 263 -13.60 -3.50 -10.47
CA VAL A 263 -12.89 -4.58 -9.79
C VAL A 263 -11.48 -4.68 -10.34
N PHE A 264 -10.50 -4.93 -9.49
CA PHE A 264 -9.15 -5.20 -9.92
C PHE A 264 -8.44 -6.24 -9.06
N PHE A 265 -7.49 -6.95 -9.68
CA PHE A 265 -6.52 -7.79 -8.99
C PHE A 265 -5.16 -7.08 -8.98
N PRO A 266 -4.60 -6.79 -7.79
CA PRO A 266 -3.22 -6.38 -7.69
C PRO A 266 -2.29 -7.59 -7.79
N ASP A 267 -1.09 -7.42 -8.35
CA ASP A 267 -0.01 -8.38 -8.16
C ASP A 267 0.94 -8.00 -7.01
N LYS A 268 1.98 -8.81 -6.80
CA LYS A 268 2.98 -8.61 -5.74
C LYS A 268 3.79 -7.31 -5.86
N ILE A 269 3.84 -6.71 -7.05
CA ILE A 269 4.59 -5.46 -7.28
C ILE A 269 3.65 -4.26 -7.47
N GLY A 270 2.35 -4.43 -7.18
CA GLY A 270 1.37 -3.35 -7.18
C GLY A 270 0.74 -3.02 -8.53
N ARG A 271 1.01 -3.79 -9.60
CA ARG A 271 0.29 -3.64 -10.88
C ARG A 271 -1.16 -4.05 -10.68
N LYS A 272 -2.09 -3.33 -11.29
CA LYS A 272 -3.54 -3.57 -11.18
C LYS A 272 -4.10 -4.05 -12.51
N PHE A 273 -4.62 -5.27 -12.53
CA PHE A 273 -5.39 -5.80 -13.65
C PHE A 273 -6.85 -5.51 -13.38
N LYS A 274 -7.48 -4.71 -14.24
CA LYS A 274 -8.80 -4.11 -14.01
C LYS A 274 -9.85 -4.78 -14.88
N GLY A 275 -11.02 -4.99 -14.31
CA GLY A 275 -12.22 -5.34 -15.04
C GLY A 275 -12.96 -4.12 -15.57
N SER A 276 -13.99 -4.36 -16.37
CA SER A 276 -14.87 -3.31 -16.88
C SER A 276 -15.68 -2.68 -15.73
N GLU A 277 -15.57 -1.36 -15.57
CA GLU A 277 -16.41 -0.62 -14.62
C GLU A 277 -17.90 -0.71 -14.98
N GLU A 278 -18.21 -0.75 -16.28
CA GLU A 278 -19.57 -0.89 -16.79
C GLU A 278 -20.17 -2.26 -16.43
N ASP A 279 -19.44 -3.34 -16.69
CA ASP A 279 -19.90 -4.70 -16.36
C ASP A 279 -20.08 -4.86 -14.86
N THR A 280 -19.15 -4.30 -14.07
CA THR A 280 -19.24 -4.28 -12.61
C THR A 280 -20.52 -3.58 -12.15
N LEU A 281 -20.82 -2.40 -12.71
CA LEU A 281 -22.03 -1.64 -12.37
C LEU A 281 -23.31 -2.36 -12.78
N ILE A 282 -23.34 -3.01 -13.95
CA ILE A 282 -24.47 -3.81 -14.42
C ILE A 282 -24.73 -4.96 -13.44
N ALA A 283 -23.69 -5.70 -13.06
CA ALA A 283 -23.81 -6.82 -12.14
C ALA A 283 -24.27 -6.37 -10.75
N ILE A 284 -23.75 -5.27 -10.22
CA ILE A 284 -24.19 -4.69 -8.93
C ILE A 284 -25.67 -4.29 -8.97
N LYS A 285 -26.10 -3.61 -10.05
CA LYS A 285 -27.51 -3.23 -10.21
C LYS A 285 -28.43 -4.45 -10.24
N ALA A 286 -28.00 -5.54 -10.88
CA ALA A 286 -28.76 -6.79 -10.89
C ALA A 286 -28.91 -7.39 -9.48
N VAL A 287 -27.84 -7.44 -8.68
CA VAL A 287 -27.89 -7.89 -7.28
C VAL A 287 -28.85 -7.01 -6.46
N LYS A 288 -28.69 -5.68 -6.54
CA LYS A 288 -29.53 -4.72 -5.81
C LYS A 288 -31.02 -4.88 -6.16
N ASN A 289 -31.35 -4.97 -7.45
CA ASN A 289 -32.74 -5.11 -7.90
C ASN A 289 -33.38 -6.42 -7.40
N SER A 290 -32.61 -7.51 -7.32
CA SER A 290 -33.12 -8.78 -6.78
C SER A 290 -33.41 -8.71 -5.28
N GLU A 291 -32.60 -8.00 -4.51
CA GLU A 291 -32.84 -7.82 -3.07
C GLU A 291 -34.00 -6.86 -2.82
N ASP A 292 -34.12 -5.78 -3.61
CA ASP A 292 -35.25 -4.85 -3.52
C ASP A 292 -36.59 -5.51 -3.86
N SER A 293 -36.61 -6.47 -4.77
CA SER A 293 -37.82 -7.22 -5.13
C SER A 293 -38.24 -8.18 -4.01
N ARG A 294 -37.27 -8.81 -3.33
CA ARG A 294 -37.53 -9.70 -2.18
C ARG A 294 -38.02 -8.96 -0.95
N ALA A 295 -37.50 -7.77 -0.68
CA ALA A 295 -37.95 -6.96 0.45
C ALA A 295 -39.40 -6.48 0.33
N ARG A 296 -40.03 -6.63 -0.85
CA ARG A 296 -41.41 -6.23 -1.14
C ARG A 296 -42.40 -7.40 -1.13
N GLU A 297 -41.92 -8.64 -1.06
CA GLU A 297 -42.72 -9.86 -0.94
C GLU A 297 -42.94 -10.21 0.54
#